data_AF-A0A1J5LXU6-F1
#
_entry.id   AF-A0A1J5LXU6-F1
#
_cell.length_a   1.000
_cell.length_b   1.000
_cell.length_c   1.000
_cell.angle_alpha   90.00
_cell.angle_beta   90.00
_cell.angle_gamma   90.00
#
_symmetry.space_group_name_H-M   'P 1'
#
loop_
_entity.id
_entity.type
_entity.pdbx_description
1 polymer ?
#
loop_
_entity_poly.entity_id
_entity_poly.type
_entity_poly.pdbx_seq_one_letter_code
_entity_poly.pdbx_strand_id
1 'polypeptide(L)'
;MSNLASFYFSSLSLLVVLSFLAMFLCWRPVAQQLGVSFLDQSVSCRVILRGINGGSSLLQRNVRRCRLVFLGIYVAFFGMVFVFLGLEGFLFLSSFFTLSFLLTRPYDVIGDQ
;
A
#
# COMPACT_ATOMS: atom_id res chain seq x y z
N MET A 1 -29.49 -10.80 -7.15
CA MET A 1 -28.43 -10.89 -6.12
C MET A 1 -27.14 -11.55 -6.62
N SER A 2 -27.20 -12.58 -7.47
CA SER A 2 -26.02 -13.27 -8.04
C SER A 2 -25.06 -12.37 -8.85
N ASN A 3 -25.59 -11.45 -9.67
CA ASN A 3 -24.76 -10.58 -10.51
C ASN A 3 -23.91 -9.57 -9.71
N LEU A 4 -24.44 -9.09 -8.59
CA LEU A 4 -23.77 -8.08 -7.76
C LEU A 4 -22.62 -8.70 -6.96
N ALA A 5 -22.82 -9.92 -6.43
CA ALA A 5 -21.78 -10.68 -5.76
C ALA A 5 -20.66 -11.10 -6.73
N SER A 6 -21.01 -11.52 -7.95
CA SER A 6 -20.03 -11.88 -8.99
C SER A 6 -19.19 -10.67 -9.44
N PHE A 7 -19.82 -9.50 -9.60
CA PHE A 7 -19.12 -8.25 -9.89
C PHE A 7 -18.15 -7.88 -8.77
N TYR A 8 -18.59 -7.96 -7.51
CA TYR A 8 -17.74 -7.72 -6.34
C TYR A 8 -16.52 -8.65 -6.28
N PHE A 9 -16.73 -9.97 -6.42
CA PHE A 9 -15.62 -10.94 -6.44
C PHE A 9 -14.64 -10.67 -7.57
N SER A 10 -15.14 -10.32 -8.76
CA SER A 10 -14.31 -9.96 -9.91
C SER A 10 -13.49 -8.70 -9.65
N SER A 11 -14.12 -7.64 -9.12
CA SER A 11 -13.46 -6.39 -8.79
C SER A 11 -12.42 -6.55 -7.69
N LEU A 12 -12.71 -7.32 -6.63
CA LEU A 12 -11.75 -7.64 -5.58
C LEU A 12 -10.56 -8.42 -6.14
N SER A 13 -10.82 -9.46 -6.94
CA SER A 13 -9.75 -10.28 -7.55
C SER A 13 -8.83 -9.42 -8.40
N LEU A 14 -9.39 -8.52 -9.20
CA LEU A 14 -8.64 -7.58 -10.01
C LEU A 14 -7.81 -6.61 -9.15
N LEU A 15 -8.38 -6.09 -8.05
CA LEU A 15 -7.67 -5.23 -7.10
C LEU A 15 -6.51 -5.96 -6.42
N VAL A 16 -6.69 -7.23 -6.06
CA VAL A 16 -5.64 -8.09 -5.50
C VAL A 16 -4.52 -8.30 -6.53
N VAL A 17 -4.85 -8.67 -7.76
CA VAL A 17 -3.86 -8.85 -8.84
C VAL A 17 -3.09 -7.55 -9.10
N LEU A 18 -3.78 -6.41 -9.17
CA LEU A 18 -3.14 -5.10 -9.30
C LEU A 18 -2.23 -4.77 -8.12
N SER A 19 -2.63 -5.12 -6.90
CA SER A 19 -1.82 -4.92 -5.70
C SER A 19 -0.54 -5.75 -5.73
N PHE A 20 -0.64 -7.02 -6.12
CA PHE A 20 0.51 -7.89 -6.32
C PHE A 20 1.43 -7.37 -7.43
N LEU A 21 0.88 -6.95 -8.57
CA LEU A 21 1.64 -6.35 -9.65
C LEU A 21 2.36 -5.06 -9.21
N ALA A 22 1.68 -4.17 -8.49
CA ALA A 22 2.28 -2.96 -7.94
C ALA A 22 3.42 -3.28 -6.96
N MET A 23 3.26 -4.32 -6.15
CA MET A 23 4.33 -4.79 -5.26
C MET A 23 5.53 -5.32 -6.05
N PHE A 24 5.32 -6.10 -7.10
CA PHE A 24 6.43 -6.59 -7.92
C PHE A 24 7.11 -5.52 -8.78
N LEU A 25 6.35 -4.58 -9.34
CA LEU A 25 6.88 -3.57 -10.27
C LEU A 25 7.46 -2.36 -9.55
N CYS A 26 6.82 -1.90 -8.47
CA CYS A 26 7.23 -0.69 -7.75
C CYS A 26 8.05 -1.01 -6.50
N TRP A 27 7.68 -2.03 -5.71
CA TRP A 27 8.38 -2.33 -4.46
C TRP A 27 9.68 -3.11 -4.67
N ARG A 28 9.73 -4.08 -5.58
CA ARG A 28 10.96 -4.84 -5.87
C ARG A 28 12.21 -3.98 -6.16
N PRO A 29 12.18 -2.97 -7.05
CA PRO A 29 13.37 -2.14 -7.29
C PRO A 29 13.75 -1.28 -6.07
N VAL A 30 12.76 -0.85 -5.28
CA VAL A 30 12.99 -0.10 -4.03
C VAL A 30 13.64 -1.00 -2.98
N ALA A 31 13.16 -2.23 -2.81
CA ALA A 31 13.71 -3.20 -1.89
C ALA A 31 15.17 -3.56 -2.23
N GLN A 32 15.48 -3.72 -3.52
CA GLN A 32 16.85 -3.94 -3.99
C GLN A 32 17.78 -2.77 -3.65
N GLN A 33 17.31 -1.53 -3.82
CA GLN A 33 18.09 -0.33 -3.47
C GLN A 33 18.27 -0.15 -1.96
N LEU A 34 17.30 -0.62 -1.16
CA LEU A 34 17.36 -0.61 0.31
C LEU A 34 18.16 -1.80 0.88
N GLY A 35 18.58 -2.75 0.05
CA GLY A 35 19.27 -3.96 0.51
C GLY A 35 18.41 -4.90 1.36
N VAL A 36 17.08 -4.77 1.30
CA VAL A 36 16.13 -5.57 2.10
C VAL A 36 15.46 -6.66 1.26
N SER A 37 14.98 -7.70 1.92
CA SER A 37 14.15 -8.71 1.25
C SER A 37 12.90 -8.05 0.67
N PHE A 38 12.63 -8.30 -0.60
CA PHE A 38 11.42 -7.79 -1.26
C PHE A 38 10.12 -8.35 -0.65
N LEU A 39 10.21 -9.49 0.05
CA LEU A 39 9.08 -10.11 0.76
C LEU A 39 8.92 -9.62 2.20
N ASP A 40 9.82 -8.75 2.69
CA ASP A 40 9.69 -8.22 4.04
C ASP A 40 8.51 -7.25 4.11
N GLN A 41 7.38 -7.79 4.53
CA GLN A 41 6.11 -7.07 4.66
C GLN A 41 6.20 -5.94 5.69
N SER A 42 7.05 -6.08 6.71
CA SER A 42 7.20 -5.04 7.74
C SER A 42 7.90 -3.80 7.18
N VAL A 43 8.86 -4.00 6.28
CA VAL A 43 9.64 -2.94 5.66
C VAL A 43 8.84 -2.32 4.52
N SER A 44 8.19 -3.13 3.70
CA SER A 44 7.32 -2.64 2.62
C SER A 44 6.19 -1.77 3.16
N CYS A 45 5.53 -2.21 4.25
CA CYS A 45 4.46 -1.46 4.89
C CYS A 45 4.95 -0.10 5.42
N ARG A 46 6.10 -0.06 6.11
CA ARG A 46 6.68 1.19 6.61
C ARG A 46 7.03 2.16 5.49
N VAL A 47 7.68 1.68 4.42
CA VAL A 47 8.08 2.52 3.29
C VAL A 47 6.87 3.00 2.48
N ILE A 48 5.85 2.17 2.27
CA ILE A 48 4.65 2.55 1.54
C ILE A 48 3.81 3.55 2.34
N LEU A 49 3.60 3.31 3.64
CA LEU A 49 2.78 4.19 4.47
C LEU A 49 3.52 5.50 4.79
N ARG A 50 4.68 5.41 5.43
CA ARG A 50 5.40 6.58 5.98
C ARG A 50 6.51 7.10 5.08
N GLY A 51 7.05 6.28 4.17
CA GLY A 51 8.22 6.63 3.37
C GLY A 51 9.53 6.25 4.04
N ILE A 52 10.62 6.83 3.52
CA ILE A 52 11.98 6.61 4.00
C ILE A 52 12.56 7.90 4.57
N ASN A 53 13.41 7.77 5.60
CA ASN A 53 14.28 8.85 6.07
C ASN A 53 15.71 8.59 5.58
N GLY A 54 16.30 9.56 4.88
CA GLY A 54 17.62 9.42 4.25
C GLY A 54 17.57 8.83 2.83
N GLY A 55 18.73 8.46 2.29
CA GLY A 55 18.88 7.90 0.96
C GLY A 55 19.00 8.93 -0.17
N SER A 56 19.35 8.43 -1.35
CA SER A 56 19.51 9.25 -2.56
C SER A 56 18.20 9.86 -3.06
N SER A 57 18.29 10.99 -3.76
CA SER A 57 17.13 11.66 -4.39
C SER A 57 16.38 10.76 -5.38
N LEU A 58 17.09 9.84 -6.03
CA LEU A 58 16.53 8.86 -6.96
C LEU A 58 15.70 7.80 -6.22
N LEU A 59 16.19 7.30 -5.08
CA LEU A 59 15.47 6.37 -4.20
C LEU A 59 14.19 7.01 -3.65
N GLN A 60 14.26 8.26 -3.17
CA GLN A 60 13.08 8.98 -2.69
C GLN A 60 12.02 9.17 -3.78
N ARG A 61 12.45 9.44 -5.02
CA ARG A 61 11.53 9.56 -6.16
C ARG A 61 10.84 8.22 -6.49
N ASN A 62 11.58 7.12 -6.44
CA ASN A 62 11.04 5.77 -6.65
C ASN A 62 10.06 5.38 -5.54
N VAL A 63 10.42 5.62 -4.27
CA VAL A 63 9.53 5.44 -3.12
C VAL A 63 8.26 6.27 -3.29
N ARG A 64 8.36 7.55 -3.66
CA ARG A 64 7.19 8.42 -3.87
C ARG A 64 6.25 7.89 -4.96
N ARG A 65 6.79 7.39 -6.08
CA ARG A 65 5.97 6.74 -7.12
C ARG A 65 5.27 5.50 -6.59
N CYS A 66 6.01 4.63 -5.89
CA CYS A 66 5.46 3.43 -5.27
C CYS A 66 4.30 3.79 -4.33
N ARG A 67 4.50 4.79 -3.46
CA ARG A 67 3.47 5.30 -2.55
C ARG A 67 2.23 5.81 -3.27
N LEU A 68 2.38 6.53 -4.39
CA LEU A 68 1.24 7.01 -5.17
C LEU A 68 0.43 5.86 -5.79
N VAL A 69 1.09 4.81 -6.29
CA VAL A 69 0.41 3.63 -6.83
C VAL A 69 -0.37 2.92 -5.73
N PHE A 70 0.25 2.66 -4.58
CA PHE A 70 -0.42 2.03 -3.44
C PHE A 70 -1.52 2.90 -2.84
N LEU A 71 -1.36 4.22 -2.82
CA LEU A 71 -2.43 5.14 -2.41
C LEU A 71 -3.65 5.00 -3.33
N GLY A 72 -3.45 4.92 -4.65
CA GLY A 72 -4.53 4.68 -5.60
C GLY A 72 -5.27 3.35 -5.34
N ILE A 73 -4.52 2.29 -5.04
CA ILE A 73 -5.08 0.98 -4.67
C ILE A 73 -5.90 1.08 -3.37
N TYR A 74 -5.39 1.74 -2.33
CA TYR A 74 -6.12 1.93 -1.08
C TYR A 74 -7.39 2.74 -1.30
N VAL A 75 -7.34 3.82 -2.08
CA VAL A 75 -8.54 4.61 -2.42
C VAL A 75 -9.58 3.75 -3.15
N ALA A 76 -9.16 2.93 -4.12
CA ALA A 76 -10.07 2.03 -4.81
C ALA A 76 -10.68 0.97 -3.87
N PHE A 77 -9.88 0.41 -2.96
CA PHE A 77 -10.34 -0.53 -1.95
C PHE A 77 -11.37 0.10 -0.99
N PHE A 78 -11.04 1.27 -0.42
CA PHE A 78 -11.94 2.00 0.47
C PHE A 78 -13.20 2.49 -0.23
N GLY A 79 -13.09 2.90 -1.50
CA GLY A 79 -14.24 3.25 -2.33
C GLY A 79 -15.19 2.06 -2.54
N MET A 80 -14.65 0.86 -2.79
CA MET A 80 -15.45 -0.36 -2.83
C MET A 80 -16.09 -0.66 -1.48
N VAL A 81 -15.34 -0.62 -0.38
CA VAL A 81 -15.89 -0.81 0.97
C VAL A 81 -17.05 0.15 1.23
N PHE A 82 -16.92 1.42 0.86
CA PHE A 82 -17.98 2.40 1.02
C PHE A 82 -19.24 2.06 0.21
N VAL A 83 -19.07 1.64 -1.06
CA VAL A 83 -20.19 1.27 -1.92
C VAL A 83 -20.92 0.01 -1.42
N PHE A 84 -20.18 -0.97 -0.88
CA PHE A 84 -20.74 -2.29 -0.53
C PHE A 84 -21.13 -2.45 0.94
N LEU A 85 -20.32 -1.94 1.88
CA LEU A 85 -20.60 -2.00 3.32
C LEU A 85 -21.26 -0.72 3.86
N GLY A 86 -21.38 0.32 3.03
CA GLY A 86 -21.94 1.61 3.44
C GLY A 86 -21.01 2.42 4.35
N LEU A 87 -21.56 3.50 4.91
CA LEU A 87 -20.83 4.46 5.72
C LEU A 87 -20.23 3.84 6.99
N GLU A 88 -21.00 3.00 7.70
CA GLU A 88 -20.58 2.39 8.97
C GLU A 88 -19.35 1.49 8.79
N GLY A 89 -19.38 0.59 7.80
CA GLY A 89 -18.24 -0.29 7.50
C GLY A 89 -17.01 0.49 7.04
N PHE A 90 -17.22 1.57 6.27
CA PHE A 90 -16.15 2.46 5.85
C PHE A 90 -15.52 3.22 7.03
N LEU A 91 -16.31 3.79 7.93
CA LEU A 91 -15.82 4.50 9.12
C LEU A 91 -15.05 3.56 10.05
N PHE A 92 -15.57 2.35 10.26
CA PHE A 92 -14.89 1.32 11.01
C PHE A 92 -13.51 1.01 10.39
N LEU A 93 -13.46 0.57 9.13
CA LEU A 93 -12.19 0.20 8.47
C LEU A 93 -11.21 1.37 8.35
N SER A 94 -11.68 2.58 8.06
CA SER A 94 -10.82 3.77 7.94
C SER A 94 -10.22 4.18 9.29
N SER A 95 -10.94 4.01 10.40
CA SER A 95 -10.39 4.26 11.75
C SER A 95 -9.25 3.30 12.08
N PHE A 96 -9.39 1.99 11.81
CA PHE A 96 -8.32 1.01 12.01
C PHE A 96 -7.12 1.28 11.10
N PHE A 97 -7.37 1.66 9.85
CA PHE A 97 -6.30 2.01 8.92
C PHE A 97 -5.54 3.27 9.35
N THR A 98 -6.26 4.29 9.82
CA THR A 98 -5.67 5.52 10.35
C THR A 98 -4.84 5.25 11.60
N LEU A 99 -5.34 4.43 12.53
CA LEU A 99 -4.58 3.99 13.69
C LEU A 99 -3.32 3.22 13.30
N SER A 100 -3.43 2.30 12.34
CA SER A 100 -2.28 1.54 11.83
C SER A 100 -1.24 2.47 11.21
N PHE A 101 -1.68 3.47 10.45
CA PHE A 101 -0.81 4.49 9.87
C PHE A 101 -0.09 5.35 10.93
N LEU A 102 -0.82 5.78 11.98
CA LEU A 102 -0.29 6.57 13.07
C LEU A 102 0.74 5.79 13.90
N LEU A 103 0.49 4.50 14.15
CA LEU A 103 1.39 3.63 14.91
C LEU A 103 2.61 3.17 14.09
N THR A 104 2.50 3.15 12.76
CA THR A 104 3.62 2.80 11.88
C THR A 104 4.68 3.89 11.90
N ARG A 105 5.93 3.54 12.23
CA ARG A 105 7.08 4.47 12.15
C ARG A 105 7.67 4.51 10.73
N PRO A 106 8.28 5.64 10.31
CA PRO A 106 9.02 5.69 9.05
C PRO A 106 10.16 4.67 9.04
N TYR A 107 10.55 4.23 7.83
CA TYR A 107 11.69 3.34 7.68
C TYR A 107 12.98 4.17 7.59
N ASP A 108 13.88 3.97 8.55
CA ASP A 108 15.20 4.61 8.53
C ASP A 108 16.15 3.80 7.66
N VAL A 109 16.74 4.45 6.65
CA VAL A 109 17.69 3.81 5.74
C VAL A 109 19.00 3.61 6.49
N ILE A 110 19.39 2.35 6.70
CA ILE A 110 20.65 1.99 7.37
C ILE A 110 21.79 2.19 6.37
N GLY A 111 22.66 3.19 6.59
CA GLY A 111 23.90 3.34 5.80
C GLY A 111 24.30 4.76 5.37
N ASP A 112 23.50 5.80 5.63
CA ASP A 112 23.89 7.21 5.36
C ASP A 112 24.30 7.93 6.67
N GLN A 113 25.38 7.46 7.31
CA GLN A 113 26.22 8.26 8.20
C GLN A 113 27.68 8.14 7.76
#